data_AF-A0A2N3IJF6-F1
#
_entry.id   AF-A0A2N3IJF6-F1
#
_cell.length_a   1.000
_cell.length_b   1.000
_cell.length_c   1.000
_cell.angle_alpha   90.00
_cell.angle_beta   90.00
_cell.angle_gamma   90.00
#
_symmetry.space_group_name_H-M   'P 1'
#
loop_
_entity.id
_entity.type
_entity.pdbx_description
1 polymer ?
#
loop_
_entity_poly.entity_id
_entity_poly.type
_entity_poly.pdbx_seq_one_letter_code
_entity_poly.pdbx_strand_id
1 'polypeptide(L)'
;MEFIVRFDKNDNTINKQSEARKSVYAVQLTDLGIKYVQENNPKEQYRMYVEATEKILRPIVDDLFCLLYREFESISVWEFMFIFSDESLSINDKVRLIKQSRKMTNLEHIQLRFEIQQMFKGINKRAKNKNDRRDFSNWYNETLQILHLLNQTIYFKTFRKTVLMLSLSQEALEFRVTRSENQKIEALLWHKIEKRPDYDLHHIFPLEYASCKKDLDLIDDFRNLIYISKKLHKKIPFKNNLFVEIAYEDNRLLLRNPLNKADFLDITEEAVYEKTNLKDIIEYNKKILQEAVISKRSSE
;
A
#
# COMPACT_ATOMS: atom_id res chain seq x y z
N MET A 1 -16.77 19.26 -1.36
CA MET A 1 -16.46 18.84 0.03
C MET A 1 -17.59 19.39 0.88
N GLU A 2 -17.94 18.83 2.03
CA GLU A 2 -19.00 19.42 2.88
C GLU A 2 -18.71 20.88 3.28
N PHE A 3 -17.44 21.30 3.20
CA PHE A 3 -16.98 22.66 3.47
C PHE A 3 -17.11 23.66 2.32
N ILE A 4 -17.28 23.20 1.08
CA ILE A 4 -17.32 24.08 -0.10
C ILE A 4 -18.40 23.69 -1.09
N VAL A 5 -19.04 24.72 -1.65
CA VAL A 5 -19.90 24.63 -2.84
C VAL A 5 -19.12 25.17 -4.02
N ARG A 6 -19.24 24.49 -5.16
CA ARG A 6 -18.58 24.86 -6.41
C ARG A 6 -19.62 25.30 -7.41
N PHE A 7 -19.31 26.34 -8.18
CA PHE A 7 -20.20 26.91 -9.18
C PHE A 7 -19.56 26.87 -10.56
N ASP A 8 -20.38 26.65 -11.58
CA ASP A 8 -19.98 26.85 -12.97
C ASP A 8 -20.04 28.33 -13.35
N LYS A 9 -19.70 28.65 -14.61
CA LYS A 9 -19.69 30.02 -15.13
C LYS A 9 -21.07 30.72 -15.15
N ASN A 10 -22.14 29.97 -14.92
CA ASN A 10 -23.52 30.45 -14.90
C ASN A 10 -24.09 30.41 -13.47
N ASP A 11 -23.22 30.36 -12.45
CA ASP A 11 -23.58 30.27 -11.03
C ASP A 11 -24.43 29.04 -10.64
N ASN A 12 -24.46 28.00 -11.48
CA ASN A 12 -25.12 26.75 -11.10
C ASN A 12 -24.21 25.92 -10.21
N THR A 13 -24.79 25.28 -9.20
CA THR A 13 -24.07 24.36 -8.32
C THR A 13 -23.56 23.15 -9.10
N ILE A 14 -22.27 22.87 -8.97
CA ILE A 14 -21.65 21.67 -9.51
C ILE A 14 -21.82 20.57 -8.47
N ASN A 15 -22.88 19.76 -8.62
CA ASN A 15 -23.07 18.57 -7.80
C ASN A 15 -22.00 17.52 -8.12
N LYS A 16 -21.42 16.94 -7.07
CA LYS A 16 -20.33 15.95 -7.17
C LYS A 16 -20.69 14.68 -7.97
N GLN A 17 -21.98 14.39 -8.14
CA GLN A 17 -22.49 13.15 -8.72
C GLN A 17 -22.78 13.24 -10.23
N SER A 18 -22.57 14.38 -10.89
CA SER A 18 -22.76 14.45 -12.34
C SER A 18 -21.54 13.92 -13.10
N GLU A 19 -21.77 12.99 -14.02
CA GLU A 19 -20.78 12.19 -14.80
C GLU A 19 -19.78 13.00 -15.65
N ALA A 20 -19.94 14.31 -15.78
CA ALA A 20 -19.02 15.18 -16.52
C ALA A 20 -18.23 16.08 -15.57
N ARG A 21 -16.90 16.11 -15.74
CA ARG A 21 -16.02 17.10 -15.10
C ARG A 21 -16.40 18.51 -15.58
N LYS A 22 -17.27 19.21 -14.85
CA LYS A 22 -17.59 20.62 -15.10
C LYS A 22 -16.44 21.52 -14.64
N SER A 23 -16.15 22.56 -15.41
CA SER A 23 -15.15 23.57 -15.02
C SER A 23 -15.67 24.37 -13.83
N VAL A 24 -14.86 24.47 -12.78
CA VAL A 24 -15.18 25.27 -11.58
C VAL A 24 -14.79 26.71 -11.85
N TYR A 25 -15.77 27.62 -11.81
CA TYR A 25 -15.55 29.06 -12.01
C TYR A 25 -15.45 29.80 -10.68
N ALA A 26 -16.32 29.46 -9.73
CA ALA A 26 -16.32 30.05 -8.39
C ALA A 26 -16.49 28.98 -7.29
N VAL A 27 -16.08 29.35 -6.08
CA VAL A 27 -16.19 28.51 -4.88
C VAL A 27 -16.68 29.36 -3.72
N GLN A 28 -17.60 28.81 -2.93
CA GLN A 28 -18.08 29.43 -1.69
C GLN A 28 -17.89 28.45 -0.53
N LEU A 29 -17.59 28.98 0.66
CA LEU A 29 -17.65 28.21 1.89
C LEU A 29 -19.12 27.89 2.24
N THR A 30 -19.38 26.65 2.63
CA THR A 30 -20.66 26.30 3.27
C THR A 30 -20.72 26.89 4.67
N ASP A 31 -21.88 26.88 5.31
CA ASP A 31 -22.01 27.23 6.73
C ASP A 31 -21.07 26.39 7.61
N LEU A 32 -20.88 25.11 7.26
CA LEU A 32 -19.92 24.24 7.94
C LEU A 32 -18.47 24.69 7.68
N GLY A 33 -18.14 25.11 6.45
CA GLY A 33 -16.85 25.68 6.09
C GLY A 33 -16.53 26.97 6.81
N ILE A 34 -17.51 27.88 6.92
CA ILE A 34 -17.39 29.14 7.67
C ILE A 34 -17.13 28.83 9.14
N LYS A 35 -17.96 27.97 9.75
CA LYS A 35 -17.79 27.56 11.15
C LYS A 35 -16.41 26.92 11.38
N TYR A 36 -15.94 26.07 10.46
CA TYR A 36 -14.66 25.38 10.58
C TYR A 36 -13.47 26.37 10.59
N VAL A 37 -13.49 27.37 9.71
CA VAL A 37 -12.44 28.39 9.62
C VAL A 37 -12.47 29.34 10.82
N GLN A 38 -13.65 29.61 11.37
CA GLN A 38 -13.83 30.48 12.53
C GLN A 38 -13.61 29.77 13.88
N GLU A 39 -13.53 28.44 13.89
CA GLU A 39 -13.33 27.65 15.09
C GLU A 39 -11.87 27.79 15.59
N ASN A 40 -11.72 28.29 16.82
CA ASN A 40 -10.42 28.50 17.45
C ASN A 40 -10.00 27.34 18.35
N ASN A 41 -10.92 26.43 18.68
CA ASN A 41 -10.61 25.22 19.45
C ASN A 41 -10.15 24.10 18.49
N PRO A 42 -8.87 23.68 18.55
CA PRO A 42 -8.35 22.66 17.64
C PRO A 42 -9.10 21.33 17.71
N LYS A 43 -9.64 20.98 18.89
CA LYS A 43 -10.40 19.73 19.07
C LYS A 43 -11.74 19.79 18.32
N GLU A 44 -12.47 20.90 18.44
CA GLU A 44 -13.76 21.05 17.74
C GLU A 44 -13.56 21.19 16.24
N GLN A 45 -12.52 21.92 15.81
CA GLN A 45 -12.13 21.99 14.40
C GLN A 45 -11.82 20.60 13.84
N TYR A 46 -11.08 19.77 14.58
CA TYR A 46 -10.80 18.38 14.20
C TYR A 46 -12.07 17.52 14.14
N ARG A 47 -12.99 17.65 15.12
CA ARG A 47 -14.27 16.92 15.12
C ARG A 47 -15.08 17.25 13.86
N MET A 48 -15.21 18.53 13.50
CA MET A 48 -15.91 18.96 12.30
C MET A 48 -15.29 18.40 11.02
N TYR A 49 -13.97 18.31 10.96
CA TYR A 49 -13.24 17.69 9.85
C TYR A 49 -13.54 16.19 9.71
N VAL A 50 -13.53 15.45 10.81
CA VAL A 50 -13.85 14.02 10.82
C VAL A 50 -15.28 13.78 10.36
N GLU A 51 -16.26 14.51 10.92
CA GLU A 51 -17.68 14.38 10.53
C GLU A 51 -17.90 14.69 9.04
N ALA A 52 -17.25 15.72 8.51
CA ALA A 52 -17.31 16.05 7.09
C ALA A 52 -16.69 14.97 6.20
N THR A 53 -15.59 14.37 6.65
CA THR A 53 -14.90 13.28 5.94
C THR A 53 -15.74 12.01 5.93
N GLU A 54 -16.29 11.62 7.08
CA GLU A 54 -17.15 10.44 7.21
C GLU A 54 -18.39 10.53 6.31
N LYS A 55 -19.04 11.70 6.23
CA LYS A 55 -20.18 11.90 5.32
C LYS A 55 -19.82 11.65 3.86
N ILE A 56 -18.63 12.07 3.43
CA ILE A 56 -18.16 11.87 2.05
C ILE A 56 -17.88 10.38 1.79
N LEU A 57 -17.35 9.68 2.79
CA LEU A 57 -16.94 8.29 2.67
C LEU A 57 -18.04 7.29 3.01
N ARG A 58 -19.22 7.73 3.48
CA ARG A 58 -20.24 6.87 4.07
C ARG A 58 -20.54 5.58 3.29
N PRO A 59 -20.76 5.61 1.95
CA PRO A 59 -21.01 4.38 1.20
C PRO A 59 -19.85 3.37 1.28
N ILE A 60 -18.61 3.86 1.28
CA ILE A 60 -17.39 3.06 1.40
C ILE A 60 -17.23 2.54 2.84
N VAL A 61 -17.51 3.39 3.83
CA VAL A 61 -17.33 3.08 5.26
C VAL A 61 -18.20 1.89 5.67
N ASP A 62 -19.49 1.91 5.35
CA ASP A 62 -20.43 0.90 5.81
C ASP A 62 -20.10 -0.48 5.22
N ASP A 63 -19.88 -0.56 3.90
CA ASP A 63 -19.51 -1.77 3.19
C ASP A 63 -18.16 -2.34 3.67
N LEU A 64 -17.16 -1.47 3.84
CA LEU A 64 -15.82 -1.87 4.24
C LEU A 64 -15.79 -2.32 5.70
N PHE A 65 -16.52 -1.62 6.58
CA PHE A 65 -16.65 -2.00 7.97
C PHE A 65 -17.26 -3.39 8.07
N CYS A 66 -18.36 -3.66 7.35
CA CYS A 66 -19.01 -4.97 7.33
C CYS A 66 -18.06 -6.07 6.83
N LEU A 67 -17.34 -5.80 5.74
CA LEU A 67 -16.39 -6.75 5.15
C LEU A 67 -15.24 -7.08 6.11
N LEU A 68 -14.64 -6.08 6.76
CA LEU A 68 -13.56 -6.32 7.72
C LEU A 68 -14.09 -6.97 9.02
N TYR A 69 -15.20 -6.47 9.56
CA TYR A 69 -15.76 -6.98 10.80
C TYR A 69 -16.14 -8.47 10.70
N ARG A 70 -16.63 -8.90 9.54
CA ARG A 70 -17.13 -10.28 9.34
C ARG A 70 -16.08 -11.22 8.76
N GLU A 71 -15.35 -10.78 7.74
CA GLU A 71 -14.61 -11.70 6.87
C GLU A 71 -13.08 -11.59 7.01
N PHE A 72 -12.54 -10.40 7.30
CA PHE A 72 -11.09 -10.17 7.23
C PHE A 72 -10.55 -9.21 8.30
N GLU A 73 -9.45 -9.57 8.96
CA GLU A 73 -8.78 -8.69 9.94
C GLU A 73 -8.27 -7.37 9.33
N SER A 74 -7.93 -7.39 8.04
CA SER A 74 -7.40 -6.24 7.30
C SER A 74 -7.67 -6.38 5.81
N ILE A 75 -7.48 -5.29 5.07
CA ILE A 75 -7.43 -5.26 3.61
C ILE A 75 -6.18 -4.49 3.18
N SER A 76 -5.46 -4.99 2.17
CA SER A 76 -4.33 -4.24 1.60
C SER A 76 -4.79 -3.18 0.60
N VAL A 77 -3.91 -2.24 0.29
CA VAL A 77 -4.09 -1.23 -0.76
C VAL A 77 -4.39 -1.87 -2.10
N TRP A 78 -3.78 -3.03 -2.41
CA TRP A 78 -4.00 -3.74 -3.67
C TRP A 78 -5.37 -4.41 -3.74
N GLU A 79 -5.78 -5.06 -2.66
CA GLU A 79 -7.13 -5.64 -2.54
C GLU A 79 -8.20 -4.54 -2.59
N PHE A 80 -7.96 -3.41 -1.94
CA PHE A 80 -8.85 -2.27 -2.03
C PHE A 80 -8.93 -1.75 -3.47
N MET A 81 -7.77 -1.50 -4.09
CA MET A 81 -7.66 -0.93 -5.43
C MET A 81 -8.25 -1.82 -6.51
N PHE A 82 -7.91 -3.12 -6.53
CA PHE A 82 -8.32 -4.01 -7.61
C PHE A 82 -9.71 -4.60 -7.44
N ILE A 83 -10.19 -4.72 -6.19
CA ILE A 83 -11.41 -5.47 -5.90
C ILE A 83 -12.43 -4.59 -5.18
N PHE A 84 -12.07 -3.97 -4.06
CA PHE A 84 -13.05 -3.27 -3.24
C PHE A 84 -13.62 -2.02 -3.92
N SER A 85 -12.79 -1.24 -4.63
CA SER A 85 -13.21 -0.02 -5.30
C SER A 85 -13.99 -0.24 -6.59
N ASP A 86 -14.17 -1.49 -7.03
CA ASP A 86 -15.06 -1.80 -8.14
C ASP A 86 -16.51 -1.81 -7.64
N GLU A 87 -17.26 -0.76 -8.02
CA GLU A 87 -18.68 -0.58 -7.67
C GLU A 87 -19.59 -1.58 -8.39
N SER A 88 -19.13 -2.24 -9.46
CA SER A 88 -19.93 -3.23 -10.18
C SER A 88 -20.01 -4.59 -9.46
N LEU A 89 -19.14 -4.81 -8.47
CA LEU A 89 -19.09 -6.06 -7.71
C LEU A 89 -19.99 -6.04 -6.48
N SER A 90 -20.71 -7.13 -6.26
CA SER A 90 -21.41 -7.35 -4.98
C SER A 90 -20.41 -7.56 -3.83
N ILE A 91 -20.83 -7.33 -2.59
CA ILE A 91 -19.99 -7.62 -1.41
C ILE A 91 -19.54 -9.08 -1.38
N ASN A 92 -20.40 -10.03 -1.77
CA ASN A 92 -20.04 -11.45 -1.83
C ASN A 92 -18.97 -11.73 -2.89
N ASP A 93 -19.05 -11.09 -4.06
CA ASP A 93 -18.02 -11.22 -5.09
C ASP A 93 -16.69 -10.62 -4.63
N LYS A 94 -16.72 -9.47 -3.97
CA LYS A 94 -15.53 -8.84 -3.36
C LYS A 94 -14.87 -9.78 -2.36
N VAL A 95 -15.65 -10.38 -1.45
CA VAL A 95 -15.15 -11.36 -0.46
C VAL A 95 -14.55 -12.57 -1.15
N ARG A 96 -15.21 -13.14 -2.17
CA ARG A 96 -14.71 -14.29 -2.93
C ARG A 96 -13.38 -13.97 -3.61
N LEU A 97 -13.31 -12.83 -4.31
CA LEU A 97 -12.12 -12.41 -5.04
C LEU A 97 -10.95 -12.10 -4.11
N ILE A 98 -11.19 -11.47 -2.95
CA ILE A 98 -10.14 -11.25 -1.94
C ILE A 98 -9.62 -12.61 -1.42
N LYS A 99 -10.51 -13.55 -1.10
CA LYS A 99 -10.10 -14.91 -0.68
C LYS A 99 -9.31 -15.65 -1.76
N GLN A 100 -9.64 -15.46 -3.04
CA GLN A 100 -8.89 -16.04 -4.15
C GLN A 100 -7.54 -15.35 -4.34
N SER A 101 -7.52 -14.01 -4.30
CA SER A 101 -6.31 -13.19 -4.34
C SER A 101 -5.31 -13.66 -3.29
N ARG A 102 -5.72 -13.83 -2.04
CA ARG A 102 -4.84 -14.28 -0.95
C ARG A 102 -4.27 -15.70 -1.15
N LYS A 103 -4.91 -16.56 -1.96
CA LYS A 103 -4.35 -17.88 -2.29
C LYS A 103 -3.22 -17.82 -3.31
N MET A 104 -3.02 -16.67 -3.95
CA MET A 104 -1.91 -16.46 -4.86
C MET A 104 -0.61 -16.33 -4.05
N THR A 105 0.47 -16.78 -4.66
CA THR A 105 1.83 -16.52 -4.21
C THR A 105 2.21 -15.06 -4.45
N ASN A 106 3.23 -14.60 -3.74
CA ASN A 106 3.78 -13.27 -3.97
C ASN A 106 4.27 -13.07 -5.41
N LEU A 107 4.84 -14.11 -6.04
CA LEU A 107 5.23 -14.09 -7.43
C LEU A 107 4.04 -13.91 -8.39
N GLU A 108 2.93 -14.61 -8.14
CA GLU A 108 1.71 -14.45 -8.93
C GLU A 108 1.11 -13.05 -8.76
N HIS A 109 1.17 -12.45 -7.56
CA HIS A 109 0.78 -11.05 -7.37
C HIS A 109 1.68 -10.06 -8.14
N ILE A 110 2.98 -10.32 -8.18
CA ILE A 110 3.93 -9.56 -9.01
C ILE A 110 3.55 -9.67 -10.49
N GLN A 111 3.30 -10.88 -10.96
CA GLN A 111 2.87 -11.15 -12.34
C GLN A 111 1.56 -10.42 -12.68
N LEU A 112 0.55 -10.51 -11.83
CA LEU A 112 -0.74 -9.83 -12.02
C LEU A 112 -0.55 -8.31 -12.17
N ARG A 113 0.23 -7.68 -11.29
CA ARG A 113 0.51 -6.23 -11.40
C ARG A 113 1.23 -5.89 -12.68
N PHE A 114 2.22 -6.69 -13.08
CA PHE A 114 2.95 -6.50 -14.32
C PHE A 114 2.03 -6.57 -15.54
N GLU A 115 1.13 -7.56 -15.60
CA GLU A 115 0.17 -7.73 -16.68
C GLU A 115 -0.80 -6.56 -16.79
N ILE A 116 -1.36 -6.09 -15.66
CA ILE A 116 -2.22 -4.91 -15.62
C ILE A 116 -1.49 -3.68 -16.17
N GLN A 117 -0.22 -3.50 -15.81
CA GLN A 117 0.59 -2.39 -16.34
C GLN A 117 0.83 -2.53 -17.85
N GLN A 118 1.08 -3.73 -18.37
CA GLN A 118 1.19 -3.92 -19.82
C GLN A 118 -0.13 -3.64 -20.54
N MET A 119 -1.26 -4.04 -19.96
CA MET A 119 -2.59 -3.68 -20.48
C MET A 119 -2.76 -2.16 -20.55
N PHE A 120 -2.41 -1.44 -19.48
CA PHE A 120 -2.47 0.03 -19.45
C PHE A 120 -1.58 0.65 -20.53
N LYS A 121 -0.35 0.14 -20.72
CA LYS A 121 0.54 0.58 -21.81
C LYS A 121 -0.10 0.34 -23.19
N GLY A 122 -0.73 -0.81 -23.40
CA GLY A 122 -1.45 -1.13 -24.63
C GLY A 122 -2.65 -0.21 -24.89
N ILE A 123 -3.44 0.11 -23.86
CA ILE A 123 -4.51 1.11 -23.93
C ILE A 123 -3.92 2.49 -24.28
N ASN A 124 -2.87 2.91 -23.58
CA ASN A 124 -2.25 4.22 -23.76
C ASN A 124 -1.63 4.44 -25.15
N LYS A 125 -1.11 3.39 -25.78
CA LYS A 125 -0.63 3.44 -27.17
C LYS A 125 -1.75 3.71 -28.18
N ARG A 126 -2.98 3.26 -27.87
CA ARG A 126 -4.17 3.43 -28.73
C ARG A 126 -5.02 4.66 -28.36
N ALA A 127 -4.75 5.28 -27.22
CA ALA A 127 -5.46 6.44 -26.72
C ALA A 127 -5.29 7.65 -27.66
N LYS A 128 -6.41 8.21 -28.12
CA LYS A 128 -6.39 9.41 -28.99
C LYS A 128 -6.20 10.68 -28.17
N ASN A 129 -6.78 10.74 -26.97
CA ASN A 129 -6.71 11.88 -26.07
C ASN A 129 -6.20 11.51 -24.67
N LYS A 130 -5.82 12.52 -23.88
CA LYS A 130 -5.35 12.33 -22.50
C LYS A 130 -6.38 11.59 -21.62
N ASN A 131 -7.67 11.81 -21.84
CA ASN A 131 -8.76 11.18 -21.08
C ASN A 131 -8.92 9.68 -21.37
N ASP A 132 -8.42 9.21 -22.51
CA ASP A 132 -8.48 7.79 -22.88
C ASP A 132 -7.31 7.00 -22.28
N ARG A 133 -6.32 7.70 -21.72
CA ARG A 133 -5.18 7.07 -21.06
C ARG A 133 -5.57 6.51 -19.70
N ARG A 134 -4.80 5.53 -19.25
CA ARG A 134 -4.87 4.88 -17.95
C ARG A 134 -3.52 5.03 -17.26
N ASP A 135 -3.54 5.47 -16.01
CA ASP A 135 -2.34 5.70 -15.22
C ASP A 135 -2.41 4.87 -13.95
N PHE A 136 -1.61 3.80 -13.93
CA PHE A 136 -1.55 2.87 -12.81
C PHE A 136 -1.02 3.54 -11.54
N SER A 137 -0.04 4.43 -11.68
CA SER A 137 0.54 5.14 -10.54
C SER A 137 -0.47 6.11 -9.94
N ASN A 138 -1.24 6.80 -10.79
CA ASN A 138 -2.32 7.67 -10.33
C ASN A 138 -3.41 6.87 -9.60
N TRP A 139 -3.85 5.72 -10.14
CA TRP A 139 -4.83 4.85 -9.48
C TRP A 139 -4.36 4.42 -8.09
N TYR A 140 -3.12 3.95 -7.98
CA TYR A 140 -2.51 3.58 -6.69
C TYR A 140 -2.43 4.76 -5.71
N ASN A 141 -2.01 5.93 -6.18
CA ASN A 141 -1.92 7.13 -5.34
C ASN A 141 -3.30 7.61 -4.87
N GLU A 142 -4.33 7.52 -5.72
CA GLU A 142 -5.71 7.83 -5.34
C GLU A 142 -6.22 6.83 -4.29
N THR A 143 -5.92 5.54 -4.44
CA THR A 143 -6.26 4.55 -3.41
C THR A 143 -5.57 4.85 -2.07
N LEU A 144 -4.28 5.20 -2.08
CA LEU A 144 -3.59 5.60 -0.85
C LEU A 144 -4.22 6.83 -0.20
N GLN A 145 -4.70 7.79 -0.98
CA GLN A 145 -5.43 8.95 -0.45
C GLN A 145 -6.76 8.55 0.19
N ILE A 146 -7.51 7.63 -0.43
CA ILE A 146 -8.75 7.10 0.14
C ILE A 146 -8.47 6.40 1.48
N LEU A 147 -7.47 5.52 1.53
CA LEU A 147 -7.04 4.85 2.77
C LEU A 147 -6.61 5.86 3.84
N HIS A 148 -5.93 6.94 3.46
CA HIS A 148 -5.55 8.01 4.38
C HIS A 148 -6.78 8.72 4.97
N LEU A 149 -7.80 9.02 4.16
CA LEU A 149 -9.05 9.61 4.64
C LEU A 149 -9.82 8.65 5.54
N LEU A 150 -9.87 7.35 5.20
CA LEU A 150 -10.46 6.32 6.05
C LEU A 150 -9.76 6.23 7.42
N ASN A 151 -8.43 6.36 7.47
CA ASN A 151 -7.64 6.38 8.70
C ASN A 151 -7.93 7.57 9.63
N GLN A 152 -8.57 8.63 9.13
CA GLN A 152 -8.98 9.78 9.93
C GLN A 152 -10.36 9.58 10.59
N THR A 153 -11.13 8.59 10.14
CA THR A 153 -12.38 8.18 10.78
C THR A 153 -12.13 7.46 12.10
N ILE A 154 -13.18 7.31 12.92
CA ILE A 154 -13.07 6.55 14.17
C ILE A 154 -12.96 5.04 13.93
N TYR A 155 -13.40 4.54 12.78
CA TYR A 155 -13.59 3.12 12.52
C TYR A 155 -12.35 2.39 12.04
N PHE A 156 -11.43 3.09 11.36
CA PHE A 156 -10.30 2.46 10.69
C PHE A 156 -8.94 3.00 11.11
N LYS A 157 -7.94 2.13 11.02
CA LYS A 157 -6.52 2.47 11.11
C LYS A 157 -5.75 1.88 9.95
N THR A 158 -4.70 2.59 9.54
CA THR A 158 -3.74 2.12 8.54
C THR A 158 -2.45 1.70 9.22
N PHE A 159 -1.92 0.56 8.80
CA PHE A 159 -0.55 0.16 9.07
C PHE A 159 0.32 0.46 7.85
N ARG A 160 1.42 1.20 8.08
CA ARG A 160 2.39 1.61 7.04
C ARG A 160 1.75 2.23 5.77
N LYS A 161 0.57 2.85 5.91
CA LYS A 161 -0.23 3.48 4.85
C LYS A 161 -0.84 2.51 3.80
N THR A 162 -0.46 1.24 3.79
CA THR A 162 -0.84 0.28 2.74
C THR A 162 -1.78 -0.81 3.20
N VAL A 163 -2.01 -0.97 4.51
CA VAL A 163 -2.94 -1.97 5.05
C VAL A 163 -3.96 -1.27 5.93
N LEU A 164 -5.24 -1.44 5.66
CA LEU A 164 -6.34 -0.88 6.44
C LEU A 164 -6.97 -1.96 7.32
N MET A 165 -7.27 -1.64 8.57
CA MET A 165 -7.91 -2.51 9.55
C MET A 165 -8.89 -1.70 10.41
N LEU A 166 -9.70 -2.39 11.22
CA LEU A 166 -10.56 -1.72 12.19
C LEU A 166 -9.73 -1.08 13.32
N SER A 167 -10.14 0.09 13.82
CA SER A 167 -9.48 0.79 14.93
C SER A 167 -9.41 -0.03 16.21
N LEU A 168 -10.39 -0.91 16.45
CA LEU A 168 -10.39 -1.83 17.59
C LEU A 168 -9.19 -2.81 17.56
N SER A 169 -8.50 -2.92 16.43
CA SER A 169 -7.27 -3.71 16.29
C SER A 169 -5.99 -2.90 16.57
N GLN A 170 -6.09 -1.72 17.20
CA GLN A 170 -4.96 -0.82 17.45
C GLN A 170 -3.84 -1.42 18.33
N GLU A 171 -4.18 -2.26 19.31
CA GLU A 171 -3.17 -2.98 20.12
C GLU A 171 -2.26 -3.85 19.25
N ALA A 172 -2.82 -4.45 18.18
CA ALA A 172 -2.04 -5.20 17.20
C ALA A 172 -1.15 -4.31 16.32
N LEU A 173 -1.36 -2.98 16.31
CA LEU A 173 -0.53 -2.02 15.59
C LEU A 173 0.72 -1.64 16.40
N GLU A 174 0.55 -1.39 17.70
CA GLU A 174 1.62 -0.95 18.60
C GLU A 174 2.67 -2.06 18.82
N PHE A 175 2.22 -3.31 19.01
CA PHE A 175 3.12 -4.47 19.10
C PHE A 175 4.05 -4.60 17.86
N ARG A 176 3.57 -4.18 16.69
CA ARG A 176 4.31 -4.35 15.42
C ARG A 176 5.39 -3.31 15.17
N VAL A 177 5.19 -2.07 15.63
CA VAL A 177 6.23 -1.05 15.51
C VAL A 177 7.46 -1.51 16.31
N THR A 178 7.25 -1.99 17.52
CA THR A 178 8.29 -2.59 18.37
C THR A 178 8.92 -3.82 17.73
N ARG A 179 8.11 -4.74 17.16
CA ARG A 179 8.61 -5.90 16.43
C ARG A 179 9.53 -5.52 15.28
N SER A 180 9.14 -4.55 14.45
CA SER A 180 9.94 -4.16 13.29
C SER A 180 11.29 -3.55 13.67
N GLU A 181 11.34 -2.73 14.73
CA GLU A 181 12.61 -2.21 15.24
C GLU A 181 13.49 -3.34 15.79
N ASN A 182 12.91 -4.34 16.47
CA ASN A 182 13.64 -5.52 16.91
C ASN A 182 14.21 -6.31 15.73
N GLN A 183 13.47 -6.51 14.64
CA GLN A 183 13.96 -7.20 13.45
C GLN A 183 15.14 -6.48 12.79
N LYS A 184 15.15 -5.14 12.80
CA LYS A 184 16.31 -4.36 12.32
C LYS A 184 17.54 -4.53 13.19
N ILE A 185 17.37 -4.56 14.52
CA ILE A 185 18.46 -4.80 15.47
C ILE A 185 19.01 -6.22 15.25
N GLU A 186 18.12 -7.20 15.15
CA GLU A 186 18.48 -8.61 14.92
C GLU A 186 19.25 -8.79 13.61
N ALA A 187 18.86 -8.14 12.51
CA ALA A 187 19.57 -8.21 11.24
C ALA A 187 21.03 -7.72 11.35
N LEU A 188 21.25 -6.62 12.08
CA LEU A 188 22.60 -6.08 12.28
C LEU A 188 23.46 -7.00 13.13
N LEU A 189 22.89 -7.56 14.21
CA LEU A 189 23.58 -8.53 15.07
C LEU A 189 23.91 -9.80 14.30
N TRP A 190 22.96 -10.34 13.54
CA TRP A 190 23.12 -11.57 12.77
C TRP A 190 24.22 -11.44 11.71
N HIS A 191 24.32 -10.29 11.05
CA HIS A 191 25.40 -9.99 10.10
C HIS A 191 26.68 -9.45 10.74
N LYS A 192 26.73 -9.27 12.07
CA LYS A 192 27.86 -8.68 12.80
C LYS A 192 28.26 -7.31 12.25
N ILE A 193 27.25 -6.48 11.95
CA ILE A 193 27.43 -5.16 11.35
C ILE A 193 27.36 -4.07 12.42
N GLU A 194 28.39 -3.23 12.43
CA GLU A 194 28.32 -1.93 13.10
C GLU A 194 27.62 -0.90 12.20
N LYS A 195 26.67 -0.15 12.75
CA LYS A 195 25.92 0.87 12.01
C LYS A 195 26.86 1.94 11.46
N ARG A 196 26.70 2.24 10.17
CA ARG A 196 27.39 3.29 9.42
C ARG A 196 26.41 4.39 9.00
N PRO A 197 26.80 5.68 9.03
CA PRO A 197 25.89 6.78 8.66
C PRO A 197 25.43 6.75 7.20
N ASP A 198 26.18 6.13 6.30
CA ASP A 198 25.99 6.11 4.86
C ASP A 198 25.30 4.83 4.33
N TYR A 199 24.85 3.95 5.23
CA TYR A 199 24.16 2.70 4.91
C TYR A 199 22.84 2.58 5.67
N ASP A 200 21.86 1.94 5.04
CA ASP A 200 20.54 1.64 5.63
C ASP A 200 20.17 0.18 5.40
N LEU A 201 19.32 -0.37 6.28
CA LEU A 201 18.70 -1.68 6.06
C LEU A 201 17.60 -1.57 5.02
N HIS A 202 17.69 -2.39 3.99
CA HIS A 202 16.72 -2.51 2.92
C HIS A 202 15.98 -3.84 3.02
N HIS A 203 14.65 -3.81 2.87
CA HIS A 203 13.87 -5.04 2.74
C HIS A 203 13.99 -5.55 1.31
N ILE A 204 14.58 -6.73 1.12
CA ILE A 204 14.74 -7.37 -0.18
C ILE A 204 13.37 -7.55 -0.84
N PHE A 205 12.45 -8.19 -0.13
CA PHE A 205 11.04 -8.19 -0.49
C PHE A 205 10.32 -7.02 0.21
N PRO A 206 9.73 -6.05 -0.50
CA PRO A 206 9.23 -4.83 0.13
C PRO A 206 7.95 -5.06 0.95
N LEU A 207 7.84 -4.35 2.06
CA LEU A 207 6.68 -4.40 2.96
C LEU A 207 5.37 -3.93 2.31
N GLU A 208 5.44 -3.10 1.26
CA GLU A 208 4.26 -2.63 0.49
C GLU A 208 3.53 -3.76 -0.25
N TYR A 209 4.15 -4.94 -0.33
CA TYR A 209 3.57 -6.14 -0.95
C TYR A 209 2.75 -6.98 0.03
N ALA A 210 2.76 -6.67 1.34
CA ALA A 210 1.97 -7.40 2.31
C ALA A 210 0.47 -7.26 2.05
N SER A 211 -0.23 -8.38 1.93
CA SER A 211 -1.68 -8.43 1.67
C SER A 211 -2.48 -8.52 2.96
N CYS A 212 -1.89 -9.15 3.99
CA CYS A 212 -2.49 -9.29 5.31
C CYS A 212 -1.43 -9.30 6.43
N LYS A 213 -1.90 -9.47 7.66
CA LYS A 213 -1.08 -9.67 8.87
C LYS A 213 0.01 -10.74 8.69
N LYS A 214 -0.35 -11.94 8.21
CA LYS A 214 0.57 -13.06 8.09
C LYS A 214 1.72 -12.74 7.12
N ASP A 215 1.41 -12.09 5.99
CA ASP A 215 2.41 -11.67 5.01
C ASP A 215 3.34 -10.64 5.57
N LEU A 216 2.77 -9.67 6.27
CA LEU A 216 3.56 -8.66 6.91
C LEU A 216 4.55 -9.27 7.90
N ASP A 217 4.12 -10.25 8.70
CA ASP A 217 4.99 -10.90 9.68
C ASP A 217 6.10 -11.73 9.00
N LEU A 218 5.79 -12.33 7.84
CA LEU A 218 6.75 -13.05 7.01
C LEU A 218 7.78 -12.11 6.35
N ILE A 219 7.35 -10.94 5.85
CA ILE A 219 8.20 -9.99 5.14
C ILE A 219 9.03 -9.13 6.11
N ASP A 220 8.44 -8.73 7.24
CA ASP A 220 9.10 -8.00 8.34
C ASP A 220 9.87 -9.01 9.21
N ASP A 221 10.91 -9.60 8.62
CA ASP A 221 11.82 -10.57 9.22
C ASP A 221 13.28 -10.18 8.91
N PHE A 222 14.18 -10.37 9.87
CA PHE A 222 15.58 -9.97 9.75
C PHE A 222 16.30 -10.64 8.57
N ARG A 223 15.89 -11.84 8.15
CA ARG A 223 16.47 -12.55 6.99
C ARG A 223 16.07 -11.94 5.65
N ASN A 224 15.01 -11.13 5.63
CA ASN A 224 14.59 -10.36 4.47
C ASN A 224 15.23 -8.96 4.42
N LEU A 225 16.14 -8.65 5.36
CA LEU A 225 16.87 -7.39 5.39
C LEU A 225 18.29 -7.57 4.84
N ILE A 226 18.75 -6.57 4.10
CA ILE A 226 20.14 -6.46 3.67
C ILE A 226 20.65 -5.05 3.92
N TYR A 227 21.87 -4.92 4.46
CA TYR A 227 22.45 -3.63 4.75
C TYR A 227 23.15 -3.08 3.51
N ILE A 228 22.64 -1.98 2.96
CA ILE A 228 23.14 -1.43 1.69
C ILE A 228 23.44 0.06 1.79
N SER A 229 24.29 0.55 0.89
CA SER A 229 24.62 1.96 0.82
C SER A 229 23.34 2.79 0.56
N LYS A 230 23.29 4.01 1.12
CA LYS A 230 22.21 4.97 0.84
C LYS A 230 22.16 5.38 -0.63
N LYS A 231 23.29 5.31 -1.34
CA LYS A 231 23.37 5.60 -2.78
C LYS A 231 22.63 4.53 -3.58
N LEU A 232 22.86 3.24 -3.28
CA LEU A 232 22.15 2.13 -3.89
C LEU A 232 20.68 2.15 -3.51
N HIS A 233 20.36 2.39 -2.23
CA HIS A 233 18.98 2.42 -1.75
C HIS A 233 18.11 3.42 -2.52
N LYS A 234 18.67 4.56 -2.95
CA LYS A 234 17.98 5.56 -3.78
C LYS A 234 17.76 5.11 -5.24
N LYS A 235 18.55 4.17 -5.75
CA LYS A 235 18.39 3.61 -7.10
C LYS A 235 17.27 2.58 -7.15
N ILE A 236 17.00 1.91 -6.03
CA ILE A 236 15.91 0.93 -5.93
C ILE A 236 14.58 1.70 -5.98
N PRO A 237 13.67 1.37 -6.92
CA PRO A 237 12.38 2.03 -7.00
C PRO A 237 11.62 1.92 -5.68
N PHE A 238 11.15 3.05 -5.15
CA PHE A 238 10.38 3.03 -3.90
C PHE A 238 8.97 2.45 -4.09
N LYS A 239 8.37 2.63 -5.28
CA LYS A 239 7.01 2.17 -5.60
C LYS A 239 7.05 1.09 -6.66
N ASN A 240 6.30 0.01 -6.45
CA ASN A 240 6.20 -1.09 -7.39
C ASN A 240 7.60 -1.63 -7.74
N ASN A 241 8.44 -1.77 -6.72
CA ASN A 241 9.77 -2.34 -6.86
C ASN A 241 9.66 -3.77 -7.37
N LEU A 242 10.19 -4.06 -8.55
CA LEU A 242 10.24 -5.43 -9.07
C LEU A 242 11.55 -6.14 -8.72
N PHE A 243 12.57 -5.42 -8.26
CA PHE A 243 13.84 -5.99 -7.80
C PHE A 243 13.68 -6.58 -6.41
N VAL A 244 13.07 -7.77 -6.34
CA VAL A 244 12.62 -8.41 -5.10
C VAL A 244 13.13 -9.84 -4.92
N GLU A 245 13.81 -10.39 -5.92
CA GLU A 245 14.50 -11.67 -5.84
C GLU A 245 15.99 -11.41 -5.57
N ILE A 246 16.55 -12.01 -4.52
CA ILE A 246 18.00 -11.97 -4.27
C ILE A 246 18.66 -13.25 -4.80
N ALA A 247 19.76 -13.07 -5.54
CA ALA A 247 20.51 -14.17 -6.14
C ALA A 247 22.01 -13.93 -6.01
N TYR A 248 22.77 -15.02 -5.86
CA TYR A 248 24.23 -14.99 -5.87
C TYR A 248 24.76 -15.85 -7.01
N GLU A 249 25.33 -15.22 -8.03
CA GLU A 249 25.80 -15.87 -9.26
C GLU A 249 27.07 -15.18 -9.75
N ASP A 250 28.05 -15.97 -10.24
CA ASP A 250 29.35 -15.47 -10.73
C ASP A 250 30.07 -14.54 -9.73
N ASN A 251 30.01 -14.86 -8.43
CA ASN A 251 30.52 -14.02 -7.34
C ASN A 251 29.86 -12.64 -7.22
N ARG A 252 28.67 -12.45 -7.80
CA ARG A 252 27.89 -11.21 -7.69
C ARG A 252 26.62 -11.45 -6.90
N LEU A 253 26.31 -10.51 -6.01
CA LEU A 253 25.03 -10.44 -5.31
C LEU A 253 24.09 -9.52 -6.09
N LEU A 254 22.97 -10.06 -6.58
CA LEU A 254 22.05 -9.37 -7.46
C LEU A 254 20.66 -9.26 -6.82
N LEU A 255 20.02 -8.10 -6.95
CA LEU A 255 18.57 -7.93 -6.79
C LEU A 255 17.92 -7.97 -8.17
N ARG A 256 16.98 -8.88 -8.38
CA ARG A 256 16.44 -9.20 -9.70
C ARG A 256 14.94 -9.05 -9.76
N ASN A 257 14.48 -8.77 -10.97
CA ASN A 257 13.09 -8.94 -11.33
C ASN A 257 12.79 -10.43 -11.55
N PRO A 258 11.94 -11.07 -10.72
CA PRO A 258 11.66 -12.50 -10.86
C PRO A 258 10.91 -12.84 -12.16
N LEU A 259 10.27 -11.85 -12.79
CA LEU A 259 9.58 -12.02 -14.08
C LEU A 259 10.51 -11.88 -15.29
N ASN A 260 11.66 -11.22 -15.11
CA ASN A 260 12.65 -11.00 -16.16
C ASN A 260 14.05 -10.96 -15.54
N LYS A 261 14.73 -12.10 -15.53
CA LYS A 261 16.06 -12.24 -14.89
C LYS A 261 17.16 -11.39 -15.53
N ALA A 262 16.95 -10.88 -16.74
CA ALA A 262 17.89 -9.94 -17.38
C ALA A 262 17.81 -8.52 -16.79
N ASP A 263 16.73 -8.21 -16.05
CA ASP A 263 16.53 -6.95 -15.35
C ASP A 263 16.98 -7.12 -13.88
N PHE A 264 18.18 -6.61 -13.58
CA PHE A 264 18.81 -6.77 -12.26
C PHE A 264 19.63 -5.54 -11.85
N LEU A 265 19.84 -5.43 -10.55
CA LEU A 265 20.78 -4.50 -9.91
C LEU A 265 21.89 -5.31 -9.26
N ASP A 266 23.15 -5.04 -9.63
CA ASP A 266 24.31 -5.56 -8.92
C ASP A 266 24.55 -4.76 -7.65
N ILE A 267 24.50 -5.45 -6.51
CA ILE A 267 24.63 -4.84 -5.19
C ILE A 267 25.90 -5.28 -4.46
N THR A 268 26.78 -6.03 -5.12
CA THR A 268 27.94 -6.71 -4.52
C THR A 268 28.83 -5.76 -3.71
N GLU A 269 29.20 -4.62 -4.29
CA GLU A 269 30.11 -3.64 -3.67
C GLU A 269 29.39 -2.68 -2.70
N GLU A 270 28.06 -2.57 -2.82
CA GLU A 270 27.26 -1.62 -2.04
C GLU A 270 26.48 -2.31 -0.91
N ALA A 271 26.61 -3.64 -0.75
CA ALA A 271 25.97 -4.43 0.29
C ALA A 271 26.98 -4.96 1.32
N VAL A 272 26.59 -4.94 2.59
CA VAL A 272 27.36 -5.50 3.70
C VAL A 272 26.52 -6.61 4.33
N TYR A 273 27.10 -7.79 4.40
CA TYR A 273 26.47 -8.98 4.98
C TYR A 273 27.54 -9.99 5.38
N GLU A 274 27.21 -10.84 6.34
CA GLU A 274 28.02 -12.01 6.69
C GLU A 274 27.84 -13.10 5.63
N LYS A 275 28.94 -13.59 5.03
CA LYS A 275 28.88 -14.52 3.90
C LYS A 275 28.26 -15.87 4.28
N THR A 276 28.46 -16.32 5.53
CA THR A 276 27.86 -17.57 6.01
C THR A 276 26.33 -17.53 6.04
N ASN A 277 25.75 -16.34 6.12
CA ASN A 277 24.31 -16.13 6.22
C ASN A 277 23.62 -15.98 4.85
N LEU A 278 24.39 -15.87 3.77
CA LEU A 278 23.87 -15.59 2.44
C LEU A 278 22.91 -16.68 1.94
N LYS A 279 23.20 -17.94 2.26
CA LYS A 279 22.33 -19.07 1.92
C LYS A 279 20.95 -18.91 2.55
N ASP A 280 20.91 -18.56 3.84
CA ASP A 280 19.67 -18.38 4.59
C ASP A 280 18.85 -17.21 4.04
N ILE A 281 19.49 -16.11 3.66
CA ILE A 281 18.83 -14.96 3.01
C ILE A 281 18.16 -15.40 1.69
N ILE A 282 18.89 -16.11 0.84
CA ILE A 282 18.38 -16.56 -0.47
C ILE A 282 17.24 -17.56 -0.29
N GLU A 283 17.37 -18.53 0.61
CA GLU A 283 16.32 -19.52 0.90
C GLU A 283 15.08 -18.85 1.49
N TYR A 284 15.25 -17.88 2.38
CA TYR A 284 14.14 -17.13 2.95
C TYR A 284 13.43 -16.25 1.91
N ASN A 285 14.17 -15.58 1.03
CA ASN A 285 13.59 -14.80 -0.06
C ASN A 285 12.80 -15.69 -1.04
N LYS A 286 13.31 -16.87 -1.39
CA LYS A 286 12.56 -17.86 -2.19
C LYS A 286 11.28 -18.30 -1.50
N LYS A 287 11.33 -18.56 -0.19
CA LYS A 287 10.14 -18.86 0.61
C LYS A 287 9.12 -17.73 0.53
N ILE A 288 9.53 -16.47 0.73
CA ILE A 288 8.62 -15.31 0.62
C ILE A 288 7.95 -15.29 -0.76
N LEU A 289 8.72 -15.45 -1.84
CA LEU A 289 8.19 -15.39 -3.20
C LEU A 289 7.17 -16.49 -3.51
N GLN A 290 7.34 -17.68 -2.90
CA GLN A 290 6.52 -18.86 -3.13
C GLN A 290 5.40 -19.06 -2.11
N GLU A 291 5.39 -18.32 -0.99
CA GLU A 291 4.36 -18.46 0.03
C GLU A 291 3.02 -17.87 -0.48
N ALA A 292 1.97 -18.67 -0.36
CA ALA A 292 0.58 -18.25 -0.52
C ALA A 292 -0.08 -17.96 0.84
N VAL A 293 -0.96 -16.97 0.85
CA VAL A 293 -1.49 -16.39 2.08
C VAL A 293 -2.80 -17.05 2.48
N ILE A 294 -2.72 -18.13 3.26
CA ILE A 294 -3.94 -18.71 3.85
C ILE A 294 -4.31 -17.90 5.10
N SER A 295 -5.10 -16.83 4.94
CA SER A 295 -5.69 -16.11 6.08
C SER A 295 -6.97 -16.85 6.53
N LYS A 296 -6.88 -17.67 7.58
CA LYS A 296 -8.07 -18.03 8.37
C LYS A 296 -8.18 -16.99 9.49
N ARG A 297 -9.39 -16.45 9.70
CA ARG A 297 -9.74 -15.99 11.03
C ARG A 297 -9.75 -17.24 11.90
N SER A 298 -8.92 -17.31 12.93
CA SER A 298 -9.10 -18.32 13.97
C SER A 298 -10.51 -18.10 14.50
N SER A 299 -11.41 -19.04 14.24
CA SER A 299 -12.74 -19.05 14.83
C SER A 299 -12.56 -19.37 16.31
N GLU A 300 -12.53 -18.32 17.12
CA GLU A 300 -12.99 -18.35 18.52
C GLU A 300 -14.36 -17.67 18.56
#